data_AF-A0A966WTQ3-F1
#
_entry.id   AF-A0A966WTQ3-F1
#
_cell.length_a   1.000
_cell.length_b   1.000
_cell.length_c   1.000
_cell.angle_alpha   90.00
_cell.angle_beta   90.00
_cell.angle_gamma   90.00
#
_symmetry.space_group_name_H-M   'P 1'
#
loop_
_entity.id
_entity.type
_entity.pdbx_description
1 polymer ?
#
loop_
_entity_poly.entity_id
_entity_poly.type
_entity_poly.pdbx_seq_one_letter_code
_entity_poly.pdbx_strand_id
1 'polypeptide(L)'
;MSEALWVLLLGSLLGLELIGKVPPTLHTPLMSGANAISGITLLAALALITQAPTAALQLVGAVALGFALFNVVGGFLVTDRMLAMFRRRGTS
;
A
#
# COMPACT_ATOMS: atom_id res chain seq x y z
N MET A 1 -19.08 21.01 4.59
CA MET A 1 -18.35 19.73 4.40
C MET A 1 -16.86 20.04 4.56
N SER A 2 -16.14 19.39 5.47
CA SER A 2 -14.70 19.63 5.66
C SER A 2 -13.90 19.16 4.44
N GLU A 3 -12.75 19.77 4.16
CA GLU A 3 -11.89 19.44 3.01
C GLU A 3 -11.50 17.95 2.97
N ALA A 4 -11.24 17.34 4.13
CA ALA A 4 -10.94 15.92 4.26
C ALA A 4 -12.09 15.01 3.78
N LEU A 5 -13.34 15.42 3.99
CA LEU A 5 -14.51 14.67 3.50
C LEU A 5 -14.60 14.75 1.98
N TRP A 6 -14.25 15.87 1.36
CA TRP A 6 -14.16 15.97 -0.09
C TRP A 6 -13.08 15.05 -0.67
N VAL A 7 -11.90 15.01 -0.04
CA VAL A 7 -10.82 14.10 -0.46
C VAL A 7 -11.25 12.63 -0.34
N LEU A 8 -11.91 12.27 0.77
CA LEU A 8 -12.42 10.91 0.98
C LEU A 8 -13.47 10.52 -0.08
N LEU A 9 -14.46 11.39 -0.32
CA LEU A 9 -15.53 11.15 -1.27
C LEU A 9 -15.01 11.07 -2.70
N LEU A 10 -14.24 12.06 -3.15
CA LEU A 10 -13.72 12.08 -4.52
C LEU A 10 -12.68 10.99 -4.76
N GLY A 11 -11.81 10.72 -3.77
CA GLY A 11 -10.80 9.67 -3.85
C GLY A 11 -11.40 8.26 -3.91
N SER A 12 -12.46 7.99 -3.13
CA SER A 12 -13.16 6.70 -3.18
C SER A 12 -13.90 6.48 -4.51
N LEU A 13 -14.60 7.50 -5.02
CA LEU A 13 -15.24 7.44 -6.34
C LEU A 13 -14.23 7.23 -7.46
N LEU A 14 -13.09 7.92 -7.41
CA LEU A 14 -11.99 7.72 -8.36
C LEU A 14 -11.46 6.28 -8.31
N GLY A 15 -11.29 5.71 -7.12
CA GLY A 15 -10.86 4.33 -6.96
C GLY A 15 -11.80 3.32 -7.63
N LEU A 16 -13.11 3.51 -7.47
CA LEU A 16 -14.14 2.68 -8.12
C LEU A 16 -14.02 2.73 -9.65
N GLU A 17 -13.94 3.94 -10.21
CA GLU A 17 -13.86 4.18 -11.65
C GLU A 17 -12.57 3.61 -12.26
N LEU A 18 -11.45 3.71 -11.55
CA LEU A 18 -10.16 3.17 -12.00
C LEU A 18 -10.15 1.64 -12.00
N ILE A 19 -10.63 1.00 -10.93
CA ILE A 19 -10.66 -0.48 -10.83
C ILE A 19 -11.58 -1.07 -11.90
N GLY A 20 -12.70 -0.41 -12.21
CA GLY A 20 -13.64 -0.84 -13.26
C GLY A 20 -13.04 -0.89 -14.68
N LYS A 21 -11.91 -0.20 -14.92
CA LYS A 21 -11.22 -0.15 -16.21
C LYS A 21 -10.03 -1.11 -16.34
N VAL A 22 -9.71 -1.86 -15.28
CA VAL A 22 -8.58 -2.81 -15.29
C VAL A 22 -9.02 -4.12 -15.96
N PRO A 23 -8.25 -4.67 -16.92
CA PRO A 23 -8.59 -5.94 -17.55
C PRO A 23 -8.55 -7.11 -16.55
N PRO A 24 -9.37 -8.16 -16.73
CA PRO A 24 -9.48 -9.24 -15.74
C PRO A 24 -8.18 -9.98 -15.43
N THR A 25 -7.27 -10.05 -16.40
CA THR A 25 -5.95 -10.68 -16.25
C THR A 25 -5.07 -9.98 -15.22
N LEU A 26 -5.35 -8.72 -14.89
CA LEU A 26 -4.60 -7.93 -13.93
C LEU A 26 -5.26 -7.83 -12.56
N HIS A 27 -6.41 -8.45 -12.29
CA HIS A 27 -7.05 -8.34 -10.96
C HIS A 27 -6.18 -8.88 -9.82
N THR A 28 -5.46 -10.00 -10.03
CA THR A 28 -4.56 -10.55 -9.00
C THR A 28 -3.32 -9.69 -8.77
N PRO A 29 -2.59 -9.23 -9.82
CA PRO A 29 -1.55 -8.20 -9.66
C PRO A 29 -2.05 -6.92 -9.01
N LEU A 30 -3.24 -6.44 -9.40
CA LEU A 30 -3.88 -5.24 -8.86
C LEU A 30 -4.18 -5.39 -7.37
N MET A 31 -4.69 -6.55 -6.95
CA MET A 31 -4.95 -6.87 -5.55
C MET A 31 -3.66 -6.83 -4.72
N SER A 32 -2.58 -7.42 -5.23
CA SER A 32 -1.25 -7.34 -4.60
C SER A 32 -0.72 -5.90 -4.54
N GLY A 33 -0.89 -5.14 -5.61
CA GLY A 33 -0.49 -3.74 -5.68
C GLY A 33 -1.25 -2.86 -4.68
N ALA A 34 -2.57 -3.04 -4.56
CA ALA A 34 -3.38 -2.35 -3.55
C ALA A 34 -2.95 -2.69 -2.12
N ASN A 35 -2.52 -3.94 -1.88
CA ASN A 35 -1.93 -4.34 -0.60
C ASN A 35 -0.56 -3.70 -0.34
N ALA A 36 0.24 -3.38 -1.36
CA ALA A 36 1.47 -2.61 -1.18
C ALA A 36 1.17 -1.13 -0.85
N ILE A 37 0.14 -0.56 -1.46
CA ILE A 37 -0.29 0.83 -1.25
C ILE A 37 -0.86 1.05 0.16
N SER A 38 -1.53 0.06 0.76
CA SER A 38 -1.98 0.14 2.16
C SER A 38 -0.83 0.27 3.16
N GLY A 39 0.40 0.02 2.71
CA GLY A 39 1.64 0.31 3.42
C GLY A 39 1.90 1.79 3.71
N ILE A 40 1.00 2.70 3.32
CA ILE A 40 0.97 4.09 3.80
C ILE A 40 0.98 4.20 5.34
N THR A 41 0.54 3.14 6.03
CA THR A 41 0.69 2.96 7.48
C THR A 41 2.12 3.14 7.97
N LEU A 42 3.13 2.96 7.12
CA LEU A 42 4.54 3.25 7.41
C LEU A 42 4.75 4.72 7.79
N LEU A 43 4.14 5.66 7.05
CA LEU A 43 4.26 7.09 7.35
C LEU A 43 3.57 7.44 8.67
N ALA A 44 2.43 6.81 8.96
CA ALA A 44 1.72 6.99 10.22
C ALA A 44 2.55 6.46 11.40
N ALA A 45 3.13 5.26 11.28
CA ALA A 45 4.00 4.68 12.30
C ALA A 45 5.26 5.54 12.54
N LEU A 46 5.87 6.05 11.47
CA LEU A 46 7.04 6.94 11.56
C LEU A 46 6.68 8.27 12.24
N ALA A 47 5.52 8.86 11.94
CA ALA A 47 5.08 10.08 12.59
C ALA A 47 4.81 9.87 14.09
N LEU A 48 4.16 8.75 14.46
CA LEU A 48 3.76 8.47 15.84
C LEU A 48 4.91 8.03 16.74
N ILE A 49 5.86 7.25 16.24
CA ILE A 49 6.98 6.75 17.07
C ILE A 49 7.85 7.89 17.62
N THR A 50 7.99 8.99 16.86
CA THR A 50 8.76 10.18 17.29
C THR A 50 8.09 10.94 18.44
N GLN A 51 6.80 10.74 18.65
CA GLN A 51 6.01 11.40 19.68
C GLN A 51 5.76 10.50 20.89
N ALA A 52 6.30 9.28 20.90
CA ALA A 52 6.04 8.28 21.94
C ALA A 52 6.72 8.67 23.28
N PRO A 53 5.94 8.94 24.35
CA PRO A 53 6.47 9.48 25.61
C PRO A 53 7.11 8.44 26.53
N THR A 54 6.90 7.14 26.29
CA THR A 54 7.41 6.06 27.13
C THR A 54 8.17 5.03 26.32
N ALA A 55 9.15 4.37 26.95
CA ALA A 55 9.93 3.29 26.32
C ALA A 55 9.03 2.14 25.82
N ALA A 56 7.94 1.85 26.52
CA ALA A 56 6.95 0.85 26.10
C ALA A 56 6.26 1.24 24.79
N LEU A 57 5.85 2.51 24.64
CA LEU A 57 5.22 3.01 23.41
C LEU A 57 6.23 3.11 22.26
N GLN A 58 7.49 3.43 22.54
CA GLN A 58 8.57 3.39 21.54
C GLN A 58 8.80 1.97 21.02
N LEU A 59 8.77 0.96 21.89
CA LEU A 59 8.89 -0.44 21.50
C LEU A 59 7.72 -0.88 20.61
N VAL A 60 6.48 -0.55 20.99
CA VAL A 60 5.29 -0.82 20.18
C VAL A 60 5.38 -0.11 18.83
N GLY A 61 5.81 1.15 18.82
CA GLY A 61 6.03 1.93 17.59
C GLY A 61 7.09 1.30 16.70
N ALA A 62 8.18 0.78 17.26
CA ALA A 62 9.24 0.10 16.51
C ALA A 62 8.73 -1.20 15.87
N VAL A 63 7.93 -1.98 16.60
CA VAL A 63 7.29 -3.19 16.07
C VAL A 63 6.28 -2.85 14.97
N ALA A 64 5.46 -1.81 15.18
CA ALA A 64 4.50 -1.33 14.18
C ALA A 64 5.20 -0.85 12.90
N LEU A 65 6.32 -0.12 13.03
CA LEU A 65 7.15 0.31 11.91
C LEU A 65 7.72 -0.90 11.16
N GLY A 66 8.20 -1.93 11.87
CA GLY A 66 8.66 -3.18 11.28
C GLY A 66 7.58 -3.89 10.45
N PHE A 67 6.36 -4.00 10.97
CA PHE A 67 5.23 -4.57 10.23
C PHE A 67 4.83 -3.73 9.02
N ALA A 68 4.83 -2.41 9.14
CA ALA A 68 4.53 -1.52 8.04
C ALA A 68 5.58 -1.63 6.92
N LEU A 69 6.87 -1.71 7.27
CA LEU A 69 7.95 -1.98 6.32
C LEU A 69 7.76 -3.33 5.62
N PHE A 70 7.42 -4.38 6.37
CA PHE A 70 7.17 -5.71 5.79
C PHE A 70 6.00 -5.68 4.78
N ASN A 71 4.91 -4.97 5.10
CA ASN A 71 3.76 -4.82 4.21
C ASN A 71 4.14 -4.09 2.90
N VAL A 72 4.86 -2.97 2.98
CA VAL A 72 5.34 -2.22 1.81
C VAL A 72 6.28 -3.06 0.95
N VAL A 73 7.36 -3.57 1.56
CA VAL A 73 8.41 -4.29 0.83
C VAL A 73 7.89 -5.60 0.26
N GLY A 74 7.18 -6.39 1.06
CA GLY A 74 6.57 -7.65 0.63
C GLY A 74 5.53 -7.43 -0.46
N GLY A 75 4.65 -6.42 -0.30
CA GLY A 75 3.65 -6.06 -1.28
C GLY A 75 4.25 -5.69 -2.63
N PHE A 76 5.28 -4.82 -2.65
CA PHE A 76 5.94 -4.44 -3.91
C PHE A 76 6.71 -5.59 -4.56
N LEU A 77 7.42 -6.42 -3.78
CA LEU A 77 8.15 -7.58 -4.30
C LEU A 77 7.23 -8.62 -4.95
N VAL A 78 6.08 -8.91 -4.32
CA VAL A 78 5.10 -9.85 -4.88
C VAL A 78 4.46 -9.25 -6.13
N THR A 79 4.10 -7.97 -6.10
CA THR A 79 3.52 -7.27 -7.26
C THR A 79 4.49 -7.24 -8.44
N ASP A 80 5.77 -6.97 -8.21
CA ASP A 80 6.80 -6.99 -9.26
C ASP A 80 6.92 -8.39 -9.91
N ARG A 81 6.99 -9.44 -9.09
CA ARG A 81 6.99 -10.83 -9.60
C ARG A 81 5.74 -11.16 -10.39
N MET A 82 4.59 -10.65 -9.97
CA MET A 82 3.33 -10.83 -10.70
C MET A 82 3.34 -10.12 -12.05
N LEU A 83 3.82 -8.87 -12.10
CA LEU A 83 3.90 -8.09 -13.33
C LEU A 83 4.99 -8.60 -14.29
N ALA A 84 6.07 -9.19 -13.76
CA ALA A 84 7.11 -9.81 -14.57
C ALA A 84 6.58 -10.94 -15.47
N MET A 85 5.48 -11.60 -15.10
CA MET A 85 4.83 -12.64 -15.91
C MET A 85 4.17 -12.09 -17.20
N PHE A 86 3.91 -10.78 -17.28
CA PHE A 86 3.35 -10.12 -18.46
C PHE A 86 4.43 -9.59 -19.42
N ARG A 87 5.71 -9.63 -19.03
CA ARG A 87 6.80 -9.32 -19.95
C ARG A 87 6.92 -10.47 -20.96
N ARG A 88 6.74 -10.17 -22.25
CA ARG A 88 7.08 -11.12 -23.32
C ARG A 88 8.50 -11.61 -23.08
N ARG A 89 8.69 -12.94 -22.92
CA ARG A 89 10.01 -13.55 -23.06
C ARG A 89 10.55 -13.09 -24.41
N GLY A 90 11.66 -12.35 -24.41
CA GLY A 90 12.38 -12.04 -25.63
C GLY A 90 12.65 -13.36 -26.33
N THR A 91 12.24 -13.46 -27.59
CA THR A 91 12.65 -14.51 -28.50
C THR A 91 14.18 -14.48 -28.58
N SER A 92 14.84 -15.45 -27.98
CA SER A 92 16.17 -15.91 -28.38
C SER A 92 16.02 -17.21 -29.14
#